data_AF-A0A9W9YZZ3-F1
#
_entry.id   AF-A0A9W9YZZ3-F1
#
_cell.length_a   1.000
_cell.length_b   1.000
_cell.length_c   1.000
_cell.angle_alpha   90.00
_cell.angle_beta   90.00
_cell.angle_gamma   90.00
#
_symmetry.space_group_name_H-M   'P 1'
#
loop_
_entity.id
_entity.type
_entity.pdbx_description
1 polymer ?
#
loop_
_entity_poly.entity_id
_entity_poly.type
_entity_poly.pdbx_seq_one_letter_code
_entity_poly.pdbx_strand_id
1 'polypeptide(L)'
;MAEKADWVEIIEPRTGEPMYANLKSGQCLWDPPAGVRVRKANDSQWWELYDQKTRRYYYYCAGTQTTVWHKPKDSEIIPLAKLQTLKAREKRKAAKAKELERREGGSSRREGF
;
A
#
# COMPACT_ATOMS: atom_id res chain seq x y z
N MET A 1 23.97 -1.05 3.05
CA MET A 1 22.75 -0.97 3.88
C MET A 1 21.95 0.21 3.36
N ALA A 2 20.78 -0.01 2.74
CA ALA A 2 20.02 1.08 2.09
C ALA A 2 19.56 2.10 3.13
N GLU A 3 20.08 3.32 3.02
CA GLU A 3 19.69 4.46 3.86
C GLU A 3 18.18 4.65 3.75
N LYS A 4 17.50 4.52 4.90
CA LYS A 4 16.06 4.41 4.99
C LYS A 4 15.43 5.77 4.76
N ALA A 5 15.22 6.15 3.50
CA ALA A 5 14.15 7.08 3.18
C ALA A 5 12.83 6.42 3.63
N ASP A 6 12.16 7.02 4.61
CA ASP A 6 10.89 6.49 5.10
C ASP A 6 9.80 6.53 4.03
N TRP A 7 9.93 7.43 3.04
CA TRP A 7 9.01 7.62 1.93
C TRP A 7 9.63 7.21 0.60
N VAL A 8 8.85 6.49 -0.20
CA VAL A 8 9.21 6.07 -1.55
C VAL A 8 8.10 6.45 -2.53
N GLU A 9 8.49 6.94 -3.69
CA GLU A 9 7.61 7.19 -4.82
C GLU A 9 7.42 5.88 -5.58
N ILE A 10 6.18 5.58 -5.94
CA ILE A 10 5.74 4.40 -6.69
C ILE A 10 4.82 4.86 -7.80
N ILE A 11 4.94 4.29 -9.01
CA ILE A 11 4.11 4.64 -10.16
C ILE A 11 3.00 3.62 -10.32
N GLU A 12 1.76 4.04 -10.10
CA GLU A 12 0.58 3.17 -10.19
C GLU A 12 0.49 2.55 -11.60
N PRO A 13 0.53 1.21 -11.75
CA PRO A 13 0.67 0.59 -13.08
C PRO A 13 -0.57 0.71 -13.98
N ARG A 14 -1.75 1.03 -13.42
CA ARG A 14 -3.00 1.24 -14.18
C ARG A 14 -3.15 2.66 -14.65
N THR A 15 -2.87 3.64 -13.80
CA THR A 15 -3.06 5.07 -14.12
C THR A 15 -1.77 5.77 -14.55
N GLY A 16 -0.61 5.19 -14.26
CA GLY A 16 0.69 5.82 -14.46
C GLY A 16 0.97 6.96 -13.49
N GLU A 17 0.14 7.16 -12.47
CA GLU A 17 0.26 8.27 -11.54
C GLU A 17 1.29 7.99 -10.44
N PRO A 18 2.10 8.99 -10.05
CA PRO A 18 3.00 8.87 -8.93
C PRO A 18 2.24 8.87 -7.60
N MET A 19 2.63 7.97 -6.71
CA MET A 19 2.11 7.86 -5.35
C MET A 19 3.28 7.71 -4.37
N TYR A 20 3.16 8.28 -3.19
CA TYR A 20 4.20 8.28 -2.16
C TYR A 20 3.79 7.34 -1.02
N ALA A 21 4.56 6.27 -0.81
CA ALA A 21 4.32 5.28 0.23
C ALA A 21 5.36 5.40 1.35
N ASN A 22 4.90 5.45 2.59
CA ASN A 22 5.76 5.41 3.77
C ASN A 22 6.00 3.95 4.20
N LEU A 23 7.26 3.49 4.19
CA LEU A 23 7.64 2.12 4.53
C LEU A 23 7.64 1.83 6.03
N LYS A 24 7.66 2.87 6.88
CA LYS A 24 7.68 2.76 8.33
C LYS A 24 6.27 2.76 8.93
N SER A 25 5.41 3.64 8.42
CA SER A 25 4.03 3.85 8.88
C SER A 25 3.01 3.07 8.04
N GLY A 26 3.33 2.77 6.78
CA GLY A 26 2.40 2.17 5.82
C GLY A 26 1.37 3.14 5.24
N GLN A 27 1.56 4.43 5.47
CA GLN A 27 0.75 5.50 4.85
C GLN A 27 1.05 5.61 3.35
N CYS A 28 0.05 6.04 2.60
CA CYS A 28 0.20 6.38 1.18
C CYS A 28 -0.43 7.74 0.91
N LEU A 29 0.21 8.55 0.08
CA LEU A 29 -0.24 9.87 -0.33
C LEU A 29 -0.12 9.98 -1.85
N TRP A 30 -1.01 10.74 -2.47
CA TRP A 30 -0.87 11.13 -3.87
C TRP A 30 0.01 12.38 -4.03
N ASP A 31 0.08 13.20 -2.99
CA ASP A 31 0.88 14.42 -2.95
C ASP A 31 2.25 14.17 -2.29
N PRO A 32 3.34 14.79 -2.78
CA PRO A 32 4.66 14.66 -2.19
C PRO A 32 4.69 15.23 -0.76
N PRO A 33 5.07 14.44 0.25
CA PRO A 33 5.16 14.94 1.61
C PRO A 33 6.24 16.03 1.74
N ALA A 34 5.85 17.19 2.25
CA ALA A 34 6.75 18.32 2.43
C ALA A 34 7.77 18.07 3.56
N GLY A 35 9.04 18.42 3.31
CA GLY A 35 10.10 18.38 4.32
C GLY A 35 10.62 16.98 4.68
N VAL A 36 10.27 15.93 3.93
CA VAL A 36 10.81 14.58 4.12
C VAL A 36 11.56 14.10 2.88
N ARG A 37 12.56 13.23 3.10
CA ARG A 37 13.27 12.59 2.00
C ARG A 37 12.38 11.51 1.37
N VAL A 38 11.95 11.78 0.14
CA VAL A 38 11.29 10.81 -0.71
C VAL A 38 12.31 10.21 -1.66
N ARG A 39 12.33 8.89 -1.75
CA ARG A 39 13.10 8.19 -2.77
C ARG A 39 12.27 8.02 -4.04
N LYS A 40 12.75 8.55 -5.16
CA LYS A 40 12.05 8.49 -6.44
C LYS A 40 12.02 7.08 -7.03
N ALA A 41 10.97 6.80 -7.81
CA ALA A 41 10.90 5.56 -8.58
C ALA A 41 12.04 5.52 -9.60
N ASN A 42 12.74 4.39 -9.67
CA ASN A 42 13.85 4.16 -10.60
C ASN A 42 13.82 2.71 -11.12
N ASP A 43 14.60 2.41 -12.16
CA ASP A 43 14.66 1.09 -12.79
C ASP A 43 15.22 -0.02 -11.89
N SER A 44 15.88 0.34 -10.80
CA SER A 44 16.36 -0.59 -9.78
C SER A 44 15.37 -0.77 -8.62
N GLN A 45 14.19 -0.14 -8.68
CA GLN A 45 13.15 -0.23 -7.66
C GLN A 45 12.20 -1.40 -7.93
N TRP A 46 12.28 -2.40 -7.07
CA TRP A 46 11.45 -3.60 -7.13
C TRP A 46 10.46 -3.63 -5.99
N TRP A 47 9.22 -3.92 -6.29
CA TRP A 47 8.15 -4.01 -5.33
C TRP A 47 7.94 -5.45 -4.93
N GLU A 48 8.21 -5.78 -3.67
CA GLU A 48 7.82 -7.05 -3.08
C GLU A 48 6.33 -6.99 -2.77
N LEU A 49 5.56 -7.78 -3.49
CA LEU A 49 4.11 -7.92 -3.38
C LEU A 49 3.79 -9.35 -2.93
N TYR A 50 2.63 -9.54 -2.29
CA TYR A 50 2.19 -10.86 -1.88
C TYR A 50 1.03 -11.31 -2.75
N ASP A 51 1.23 -12.40 -3.48
CA ASP A 51 0.16 -13.00 -4.27
C ASP A 51 -0.66 -13.96 -3.40
N GLN A 52 -1.93 -13.62 -3.20
CA GLN A 52 -2.83 -14.44 -2.37
C GLN A 52 -3.21 -15.77 -3.05
N LYS A 53 -3.18 -15.84 -4.39
CA LYS A 53 -3.55 -17.06 -5.13
C LYS A 53 -2.52 -18.16 -4.92
N THR A 54 -1.24 -17.83 -5.06
CA THR A 54 -0.11 -18.77 -4.91
C THR A 54 0.49 -18.76 -3.51
N ARG A 55 0.04 -17.84 -2.62
CA ARG A 55 0.53 -17.64 -1.26
C ARG A 55 2.05 -17.37 -1.19
N ARG A 56 2.60 -16.72 -2.22
CA ARG A 56 4.04 -16.43 -2.36
C ARG A 56 4.29 -14.95 -2.61
N TYR A 57 5.49 -14.52 -2.25
CA TYR A 57 5.98 -13.19 -2.61
C TYR A 57 6.44 -13.18 -4.07
N TYR A 58 6.16 -12.07 -4.76
CA TYR A 58 6.67 -11.79 -6.10
C TYR A 58 7.20 -10.36 -6.14
N TYR A 59 8.11 -10.11 -7.09
CA TYR A 59 8.82 -8.84 -7.22
C TYR A 59 8.45 -8.22 -8.56
N TYR A 60 7.91 -7.01 -8.51
CA TYR A 60 7.53 -6.25 -9.70
C TYR A 60 8.45 -5.04 -9.86
N CYS A 61 9.13 -4.91 -10.98
CA CYS A 61 9.87 -3.71 -11.33
C CYS A 61 8.95 -2.74 -12.06
N ALA A 62 8.74 -1.55 -11.51
CA ALA A 62 7.91 -0.54 -12.16
C ALA A 62 8.60 0.10 -13.37
N GLY A 63 9.93 0.27 -13.33
CA GLY A 63 10.69 0.86 -14.44
C GLY A 63 10.67 -0.02 -15.69
N THR A 64 10.93 -1.32 -15.54
CA THR A 64 10.93 -2.28 -16.66
C THR A 64 9.61 -3.03 -16.84
N GLN A 65 8.60 -2.75 -16.01
CA GLN A 65 7.30 -3.43 -15.99
C GLN A 65 7.41 -4.97 -15.95
N THR A 66 8.48 -5.48 -15.31
CA THR A 66 8.80 -6.91 -15.29
C THR A 66 8.42 -7.53 -13.96
N THR A 67 7.89 -8.75 -13.99
CA THR A 67 7.57 -9.51 -12.78
C THR A 67 8.48 -10.73 -12.65
N VAL A 68 9.04 -10.94 -11.47
CA VAL A 68 9.87 -12.11 -11.15
C VAL A 68 9.45 -12.71 -9.81
N TRP A 69 9.63 -14.03 -9.67
CA TRP A 69 9.35 -14.74 -8.42
C TRP A 69 10.52 -14.71 -7.44
N HIS A 70 11.73 -14.50 -7.95
CA HIS A 70 12.96 -14.51 -7.16
C HIS A 70 13.37 -13.10 -6.79
N LYS A 71 13.90 -12.93 -5.57
CA LYS A 71 14.39 -11.64 -5.10
C LYS A 71 15.58 -11.19 -5.98
N PRO A 72 15.49 -10.04 -6.67
CA PRO A 72 16.60 -9.56 -7.47
C PRO A 72 17.78 -9.15 -6.57
N LYS A 73 19.00 -9.47 -7.00
CA LYS A 73 20.25 -9.15 -6.29
C LYS A 73 20.63 -7.70 -6.55
N ASP A 74 21.30 -7.06 -5.59
CA ASP A 74 21.73 -5.66 -5.63
C ASP A 74 20.65 -4.65 -6.04
N SER A 75 19.39 -5.01 -5.81
CA SER A 75 18.23 -4.24 -6.21
C SER A 75 17.49 -3.70 -5.00
N GLU A 76 16.79 -2.60 -5.21
CA GLU A 76 16.09 -1.90 -4.17
C GLU A 76 14.70 -2.49 -3.95
N ILE A 77 14.56 -3.31 -2.91
CA ILE A 77 13.29 -4.00 -2.62
C ILE A 77 12.40 -3.15 -1.70
N ILE A 78 11.22 -2.78 -2.19
CA ILE A 78 10.15 -2.10 -1.48
C ILE A 78 9.14 -3.14 -0.95
N PRO A 79 9.04 -3.39 0.37
CA PRO A 79 8.15 -4.40 0.94
C PRO A 79 6.68 -3.97 0.97
N LEU A 80 6.08 -3.73 -0.21
CA LEU A 80 4.67 -3.35 -0.35
C LEU A 80 3.71 -4.43 0.16
N ALA A 81 4.11 -5.70 0.16
CA ALA A 81 3.36 -6.82 0.74
C ALA A 81 2.96 -6.57 2.20
N LYS A 82 3.86 -5.99 2.99
CA LYS A 82 3.57 -5.62 4.38
C LYS A 82 2.55 -4.50 4.44
N LEU A 83 2.66 -3.51 3.54
CA LEU A 83 1.72 -2.39 3.46
C LEU A 83 0.33 -2.83 2.99
N GLN A 84 0.24 -3.77 2.04
CA GLN A 84 -1.02 -4.36 1.59
C GLN A 84 -1.78 -4.99 2.77
N THR A 85 -1.07 -5.74 3.62
CA THR A 85 -1.65 -6.39 4.79
C THR A 85 -2.19 -5.35 5.79
N LEU A 86 -1.46 -4.26 6.01
CA LEU A 86 -1.86 -3.17 6.89
C LEU A 86 -3.09 -2.42 6.33
N LYS A 87 -3.06 -1.98 5.07
CA LYS A 87 -4.21 -1.33 4.42
C LYS A 87 -5.45 -2.22 4.40
N ALA A 88 -5.31 -3.52 4.13
CA ALA A 88 -6.43 -4.44 4.14
C ALA A 88 -7.05 -4.63 5.54
N ARG A 89 -6.22 -4.54 6.61
CA ARG A 89 -6.69 -4.58 7.99
C ARG A 89 -7.43 -3.31 8.39
N GLU A 90 -6.91 -2.15 8.01
CA GLU A 90 -7.55 -0.85 8.26
C GLU A 90 -8.88 -0.72 7.49
N LYS A 91 -8.91 -1.12 6.21
CA LYS A 91 -10.15 -1.12 5.40
C LYS A 91 -11.21 -2.05 5.99
N ARG A 92 -10.80 -3.19 6.56
CA ARG A 92 -11.72 -4.10 7.28
C ARG A 92 -12.22 -3.51 8.61
N LYS A 93 -11.36 -2.85 9.38
CA LYS A 93 -11.79 -2.14 10.60
C LYS A 93 -12.79 -1.03 10.28
N ALA A 94 -12.51 -0.22 9.26
CA ALA A 94 -13.40 0.85 8.81
C ALA A 94 -14.75 0.31 8.30
N ALA A 95 -14.74 -0.77 7.51
CA ALA A 95 -15.97 -1.41 7.05
C ALA A 95 -16.79 -1.98 8.22
N LYS A 96 -16.15 -2.62 9.20
CA LYS A 96 -16.82 -3.17 10.40
C LYS A 96 -17.41 -2.06 11.28
N ALA A 97 -16.72 -0.93 11.44
CA ALA A 97 -17.21 0.23 12.18
C ALA A 97 -18.46 0.85 11.52
N LYS A 98 -18.42 1.03 10.19
CA LYS A 98 -19.57 1.50 9.39
C LYS A 98 -20.80 0.58 9.51
N GLU A 99 -20.60 -0.73 9.56
CA GLU A 99 -21.71 -1.69 9.72
C GLU A 99 -22.33 -1.66 11.13
N LEU A 100 -21.51 -1.51 12.17
CA LEU A 100 -21.98 -1.41 13.56
C LEU A 100 -22.83 -0.14 13.76
N GLU A 101 -22.37 1.00 13.25
CA GLU A 101 -23.09 2.28 13.33
C GLU A 101 -24.44 2.22 12.58
N ARG A 102 -24.48 1.54 11.43
CA ARG A 102 -25.73 1.31 10.69
C ARG A 102 -26.74 0.43 11.44
N ARG A 103 -26.27 -0.51 12.26
CA ARG A 103 -27.13 -1.37 13.11
C ARG A 103 -27.72 -0.62 14.28
N GLU A 104 -26.91 0.19 14.96
CA GLU A 104 -27.35 0.99 16.12
C GLU A 104 -28.26 2.17 15.71
N GLY A 105 -28.01 2.79 14.54
CA GLY A 105 -28.82 3.88 14.00
C GLY A 105 -30.18 3.46 13.42
N GLY A 106 -30.48 2.16 13.34
CA GLY A 106 -31.72 1.62 12.78
C GLY A 106 -32.88 1.45 13.77
N SER A 107 -32.66 1.66 15.07
CA SER A 107 -33.64 1.36 16.13
C SER A 107 -34.24 2.61 16.77
N SER A 108 -34.64 3.62 15.98
CA SER A 108 -35.37 4.77 16.54
C SER A 108 -36.31 5.44 15.54
N ARG A 109 -37.30 4.72 15.00
CA ARG A 109 -38.53 5.35 14.47
C ARG A 109 -39.69 4.36 14.37
N ARG A 110 -40.40 4.15 15.49
CA ARG A 110 -41.85 3.89 15.53
C ARG A 110 -42.31 3.76 16.98
N GLU A 111 -42.47 4.90 17.65
CA GLU A 111 -43.39 5.06 18.78
C GLU A 111 -43.93 6.48 18.62
N GLY A 112 -45.20 6.63 18.27
CA GLY A 112 -45.83 7.90 17.98
C GLY A 112 -47.29 7.67 17.61
N PHE A 113 -48.12 7.78 18.65
CA PHE A 113 -49.58 7.65 18.72
C PHE A 113 -50.34 8.35 17.58
#